data_AF-A0A6U6WT02-F1
#
_entry.id   AF-A0A6U6WT02-F1
#
_cell.length_a   1.000
_cell.length_b   1.000
_cell.length_c   1.000
_cell.angle_alpha   90.00
_cell.angle_beta   90.00
_cell.angle_gamma   90.00
#
_symmetry.space_group_name_H-M   'P 1'
#
loop_
_entity.id
_entity.type
_entity.pdbx_description
1 polymer ?
#
loop_
_entity_poly.entity_id
_entity_poly.type
_entity_poly.pdbx_seq_one_letter_code
_entity_poly.pdbx_strand_id
1 'polypeptide(L)'
;METFSVIPSPKVSDTVVEPYNAVLSFHQLVENADECFLLDNEALYDICFRTLKLTTPTYGDLNHLVSAAMSGVTTCLRFPGQLNCDLRKIAVNLIPFPRLHFFMTGFA
;
A
#
# COMPACT_ATOMS: atom_id res chain seq x y z
N MET A 1 8.01 4.32 -12.32
CA MET A 1 8.25 3.22 -11.37
C MET A 1 7.02 3.07 -10.48
N GLU A 2 6.51 1.85 -10.30
CA GLU A 2 5.39 1.57 -9.39
C GLU A 2 5.91 1.03 -8.06
N THR A 3 5.35 1.49 -6.93
CA THR A 3 5.81 1.07 -5.60
C THR A 3 4.65 0.65 -4.70
N PHE A 4 4.90 -0.36 -3.87
CA PHE A 4 4.05 -0.70 -2.72
C PHE A 4 4.80 -0.28 -1.46
N SER A 5 4.34 0.80 -0.83
CA SER A 5 5.05 1.45 0.27
C SER A 5 4.30 1.23 1.58
N VAL A 6 4.95 0.55 2.51
CA VAL A 6 4.43 0.33 3.86
C VAL A 6 4.68 1.58 4.69
N ILE A 7 3.61 2.14 5.25
CA ILE A 7 3.64 3.35 6.07
C ILE A 7 3.81 2.96 7.54
N PRO A 8 4.78 3.57 8.25
CA PRO A 8 5.04 3.25 9.65
C PRO A 8 3.87 3.68 10.53
N SER A 9 3.71 3.00 11.66
CA SER A 9 2.74 3.35 12.70
C SER A 9 3.37 3.25 14.08
N PRO A 10 3.17 4.24 14.97
CA PRO A 10 3.66 4.19 16.34
C PRO A 10 3.00 3.09 17.18
N LYS A 11 1.91 2.47 16.71
CA LYS A 11 1.29 1.31 17.37
C LYS A 11 1.98 -0.01 17.05
N VAL A 12 2.73 -0.06 15.95
CA VAL A 12 3.33 -1.29 15.42
C VAL A 12 4.86 -1.27 15.55
N SER A 13 5.47 -0.09 15.65
CA SER A 13 6.92 0.08 15.78
C SER A 13 7.31 1.07 16.88
N ASP A 14 8.38 0.73 17.60
CA ASP A 14 8.97 1.51 18.70
C ASP A 14 10.11 2.45 18.24
N THR A 15 10.33 2.57 16.93
CA THR A 15 11.49 3.29 16.38
C THR A 15 11.23 4.79 16.29
N VAL A 16 11.87 5.57 17.18
CA VAL A 16 11.68 7.03 17.28
C VAL A 16 12.12 7.84 16.05
N VAL A 17 12.95 7.26 15.17
CA VAL A 17 13.46 7.93 13.94
C VAL A 17 12.60 7.67 12.70
N GLU A 18 11.53 6.89 12.81
CA GLU A 18 10.63 6.57 11.69
C GLU A 18 10.04 7.78 10.97
N PRO A 19 9.57 8.84 11.67
CA PRO A 19 9.04 10.01 10.98
C PRO A 19 10.07 10.68 10.06
N TYR A 20 11.34 10.71 10.47
CA TYR A 20 12.43 11.27 9.65
C TYR A 20 12.65 10.44 8.38
N ASN A 21 12.75 9.12 8.54
CA ASN A 21 12.96 8.20 7.42
C ASN A 21 11.76 8.18 6.47
N ALA A 22 10.54 8.27 7.01
CA ALA A 22 9.31 8.34 6.23
C ALA A 22 9.29 9.60 5.37
N VAL A 23 9.49 10.78 5.95
CA VAL A 23 9.47 12.06 5.20
C VAL A 23 10.55 12.08 4.12
N LEU A 24 11.77 11.61 4.42
CA LEU A 24 12.84 11.51 3.43
C LEU A 24 12.47 10.58 2.27
N SER A 25 11.88 9.42 2.58
CA SER A 25 11.45 8.45 1.57
C SER A 25 10.27 8.98 0.74
N PHE A 26 9.30 9.66 1.38
CA PHE A 26 8.18 10.29 0.71
C PHE A 26 8.63 11.34 -0.31
N HIS A 27 9.64 12.14 0.01
CA HIS A 27 10.19 13.09 -0.95
C HIS A 27 10.69 12.39 -2.22
N GLN A 28 11.39 11.26 -2.07
CA GLN A 28 11.84 10.45 -3.22
C GLN A 28 10.69 9.78 -3.97
N LEU A 29 9.65 9.32 -3.28
CA LEU A 29 8.45 8.74 -3.91
C LEU A 29 7.67 9.78 -4.72
N VAL A 30 7.58 11.02 -4.23
CA VAL A 30 6.89 12.12 -4.93
C VAL A 30 7.58 12.46 -6.26
N GLU A 31 8.92 12.38 -6.31
CA GLU A 31 9.67 12.79 -7.50
C GLU A 31 9.94 11.66 -8.50
N ASN A 32 10.10 10.42 -8.02
CA ASN A 32 10.61 9.31 -8.84
C ASN A 32 9.62 8.17 -9.07
N ALA A 33 8.51 8.08 -8.32
CA ALA A 33 7.48 7.08 -8.53
C ALA A 33 6.40 7.62 -9.48
N ASP A 34 5.90 6.76 -10.38
CA ASP A 34 4.75 7.08 -11.24
C ASP A 34 3.44 6.75 -10.51
N GLU A 35 3.44 5.68 -9.70
CA GLU A 35 2.31 5.23 -8.91
C GLU A 35 2.82 4.67 -7.57
N CYS A 36 2.16 5.02 -6.47
CA CYS A 36 2.51 4.53 -5.14
C CYS A 36 1.28 4.01 -4.41
N PHE A 37 1.23 2.70 -4.15
CA PHE A 37 0.21 2.09 -3.30
C PHE A 37 0.64 2.15 -1.85
N LEU A 38 -0.13 2.86 -1.03
CA LEU A 38 0.13 3.06 0.38
C LEU A 38 -0.50 1.93 1.20
N LEU A 39 0.32 1.26 2.01
CA LEU A 39 -0.09 0.18 2.90
C LEU A 39 0.16 0.61 4.35
N ASP A 40 -0.88 0.99 5.07
CA ASP A 40 -0.76 1.49 6.43
C ASP A 40 -0.71 0.33 7.45
N ASN A 41 0.41 0.22 8.17
CA ASN A 41 0.57 -0.78 9.23
C ASN A 41 -0.47 -0.64 10.34
N GLU A 42 -0.94 0.57 10.64
CA GLU A 42 -1.97 0.78 11.64
C GLU A 42 -3.31 0.19 11.19
N ALA A 43 -3.72 0.53 9.97
CA ALA A 43 -4.95 0.01 9.38
C ALA A 43 -4.90 -1.51 9.22
N LEU A 44 -3.76 -2.06 8.77
CA LEU A 44 -3.56 -3.51 8.66
C LEU A 44 -3.63 -4.20 10.02
N TYR A 45 -3.04 -3.60 11.07
CA TYR A 45 -3.13 -4.13 12.42
C TYR A 45 -4.56 -4.12 12.94
N ASP A 46 -5.30 -3.01 12.74
CA ASP A 46 -6.69 -2.89 13.11
C ASP A 46 -7.58 -3.92 12.37
N ILE A 47 -7.31 -4.23 11.09
CA ILE A 47 -8.01 -5.28 10.34
C ILE A 47 -7.75 -6.67 10.96
N CYS A 48 -6.48 -7.00 11.22
CA CYS A 48 -6.11 -8.27 11.85
C CYS A 48 -6.77 -8.43 13.23
N PHE A 49 -6.78 -7.37 14.02
CA PHE A 49 -7.31 -7.39 15.38
C PHE A 49 -8.85 -7.40 15.42
N ARG A 50 -9.50 -6.48 14.70
CA ARG A 50 -10.96 -6.29 14.79
C ARG A 50 -11.74 -7.23 13.88
N THR A 51 -11.28 -7.42 12.65
CA THR A 51 -12.01 -8.19 11.63
C THR A 51 -11.64 -9.67 11.69
N LEU A 52 -10.34 -9.99 11.69
CA LEU A 52 -9.86 -11.37 11.75
C LEU A 52 -9.81 -11.94 13.18
N LYS A 53 -10.05 -11.11 14.21
CA LYS A 53 -10.10 -11.49 15.63
C LYS A 53 -8.81 -12.14 16.14
N LEU A 54 -7.67 -11.77 15.57
CA LEU A 54 -6.36 -12.20 16.04
C LEU A 54 -6.00 -11.42 17.31
N THR A 55 -5.76 -12.13 18.41
CA THR A 55 -5.47 -11.51 19.71
C THR A 55 -4.12 -10.80 19.75
N THR A 56 -3.13 -11.30 19.01
CA THR A 56 -1.80 -10.71 18.88
C THR A 56 -1.34 -10.77 17.42
N PRO A 57 -1.74 -9.79 16.58
CA PRO A 57 -1.32 -9.74 15.19
C PRO A 57 0.21 -9.69 15.08
N THR A 58 0.78 -10.54 14.23
CA THR A 58 2.21 -10.57 13.93
C THR A 58 2.50 -9.95 12.56
N TYR A 59 3.78 -9.66 12.28
CA TYR A 59 4.20 -9.24 10.93
C TYR A 59 3.89 -10.30 9.86
N GLY A 60 3.81 -11.58 10.21
CA GLY A 60 3.37 -12.62 9.29
C GLY A 60 1.92 -12.41 8.85
N ASP A 61 1.03 -12.07 9.79
CA ASP A 61 -0.39 -11.82 9.51
C ASP A 61 -0.59 -10.55 8.69
N LEU A 62 0.14 -9.48 9.05
CA LEU A 62 0.15 -8.22 8.30
C LEU A 62 0.62 -8.45 6.86
N ASN A 63 1.74 -9.16 6.67
CA ASN A 63 2.29 -9.46 5.36
C ASN A 63 1.37 -10.37 4.53
N HIS A 64 0.58 -11.23 5.17
CA HIS A 64 -0.42 -12.03 4.47
C HIS A 64 -1.48 -11.14 3.82
N LEU A 65 -1.99 -10.12 4.54
CA LEU A 65 -2.93 -9.14 3.98
C LEU A 65 -2.29 -8.31 2.86
N VAL A 66 -1.05 -7.84 3.06
CA VAL A 66 -0.29 -7.12 2.03
C VAL A 66 -0.15 -7.97 0.76
N SER A 67 0.19 -9.26 0.91
CA SER A 67 0.33 -10.17 -0.22
C SER A 67 -0.97 -10.34 -1.00
N ALA A 68 -2.11 -10.40 -0.30
CA ALA A 68 -3.43 -10.49 -0.91
C ALA A 68 -3.79 -9.21 -1.67
N ALA A 69 -3.51 -8.03 -1.09
CA ALA A 69 -3.73 -6.74 -1.74
C ALA A 69 -2.85 -6.59 -3.00
N MET A 70 -1.56 -6.89 -2.91
CA MET A 70 -0.63 -6.85 -4.05
C MET A 70 -1.03 -7.83 -5.16
N SER A 71 -1.45 -9.04 -4.79
CA SER A 71 -2.03 -10.00 -5.73
C SER A 71 -3.26 -9.39 -6.41
N GLY A 72 -4.19 -8.82 -5.65
CA GLY A 72 -5.39 -8.15 -6.17
C GLY A 72 -5.07 -7.10 -7.22
N VAL A 73 -4.18 -6.15 -6.90
CA VAL A 73 -3.76 -5.06 -7.81
C VAL A 73 -3.12 -5.60 -9.08
N THR A 74 -2.25 -6.62 -8.97
CA THR A 74 -1.52 -7.20 -10.12
C THR A 74 -2.31 -8.26 -10.89
N THR A 75 -3.58 -8.51 -10.54
CA THR A 75 -4.41 -9.53 -11.21
C THR A 75 -4.58 -9.22 -12.69
N CYS A 76 -4.69 -7.94 -13.06
CA CYS A 76 -4.82 -7.48 -14.45
C CYS A 76 -3.62 -7.83 -15.34
N LEU A 77 -2.42 -7.98 -14.75
CA LEU A 77 -1.22 -8.41 -15.47
C LEU A 77 -1.13 -9.93 -15.60
N ARG A 78 -1.71 -10.67 -14.64
CA ARG A 78 -1.59 -12.13 -14.55
C ARG A 78 -2.72 -12.88 -15.28
N PHE A 79 -3.90 -12.25 -15.39
CA PHE A 79 -5.07 -12.86 -16.00
C PHE A 79 -5.71 -11.93 -17.03
N PRO A 80 -6.22 -12.46 -18.14
CA PRO A 80 -6.95 -11.66 -19.13
C PRO A 80 -8.26 -11.15 -18.52
N GLY A 81 -8.46 -9.82 -18.54
CA GLY A 81 -9.68 -9.15 -18.11
C GLY A 81 -10.16 -8.13 -19.14
N GLN A 82 -11.27 -7.42 -18.89
CA GLN A 82 -11.78 -6.36 -19.78
C GLN A 82 -11.72 -4.93 -19.19
N LEU A 83 -11.68 -4.76 -17.85
CA LEU A 83 -11.67 -3.46 -17.19
C LEU A 83 -10.30 -3.19 -16.52
N ASN A 84 -9.70 -2.02 -16.73
CA ASN A 84 -8.40 -1.61 -16.14
C ASN A 84 -7.25 -2.62 -16.29
N CYS A 85 -7.15 -3.27 -17.47
CA CYS A 85 -6.19 -4.34 -17.76
C CYS A 85 -4.70 -3.98 -17.73
N ASP A 86 -4.37 -2.71 -17.52
CA ASP A 86 -3.01 -2.23 -17.49
C ASP A 86 -2.87 -1.26 -16.32
N LEU A 87 -1.84 -1.43 -15.50
CA LEU A 87 -1.58 -0.55 -14.36
C LEU A 87 -1.43 0.91 -14.83
N ARG A 88 -0.83 1.12 -16.02
CA ARG A 88 -0.77 2.44 -16.65
C ARG A 88 -2.14 3.09 -16.90
N LYS A 89 -3.19 2.30 -17.15
CA LYS A 89 -4.56 2.84 -17.29
C LYS A 89 -5.13 3.29 -15.94
N ILE A 90 -4.71 2.64 -14.85
CA ILE A 90 -5.05 3.08 -13.48
C ILE A 90 -4.44 4.45 -13.24
N ALA A 91 -3.14 4.66 -13.53
CA ALA A 91 -2.53 5.99 -13.48
C ALA A 91 -3.32 7.03 -14.28
N VAL A 92 -3.53 6.79 -15.58
CA VAL A 92 -4.17 7.77 -16.47
C VAL A 92 -5.58 8.13 -16.03
N ASN A 93 -6.33 7.18 -15.46
CA ASN A 93 -7.72 7.40 -15.05
C ASN A 93 -7.85 8.03 -13.66
N LEU A 94 -6.93 7.76 -12.74
CA LEU A 94 -7.07 8.13 -11.32
C LEU A 94 -6.08 9.20 -10.85
N ILE A 95 -5.03 9.52 -11.62
CA ILE A 95 -4.03 10.53 -11.26
C ILE A 95 -4.30 11.80 -12.08
N PRO A 96 -5.08 12.76 -11.57
CA PRO A 96 -5.31 14.04 -12.24
C PRO A 96 -4.09 14.96 -12.21
N PHE A 97 -3.18 14.76 -11.23
CA PHE A 97 -1.97 15.57 -11.06
C PHE A 97 -0.76 14.67 -10.78
N PRO A 98 0.38 14.86 -11.46
CA PRO A 98 1.54 13.95 -11.37
C PRO A 98 2.15 13.76 -9.97
N ARG A 99 1.92 14.71 -9.04
CA ARG A 99 2.41 14.61 -7.65
C ARG A 99 1.40 13.99 -6.68
N LEU A 100 0.18 13.71 -7.16
CA LEU A 100 -0.92 13.12 -6.39
C LEU A 100 -1.19 11.70 -6.88
N HIS A 101 -0.13 10.89 -6.88
CA HIS A 101 -0.09 9.51 -7.38
C HIS A 101 -0.10 8.46 -6.26
N PHE A 102 -0.69 8.81 -5.12
CA PHE A 102 -0.78 7.94 -3.95
C PHE A 102 -2.16 7.27 -3.88
N PHE A 103 -2.16 5.94 -3.92
CA PHE A 103 -3.37 5.12 -3.87
C PHE A 103 -3.56 4.51 -2.48
N MET A 104 -4.81 4.54 -2.00
CA MET A 104 -5.23 3.75 -0.84
C MET A 104 -5.87 2.46 -1.33
N THR A 105 -5.36 1.32 -0.84
CA THR A 105 -5.88 -0.01 -1.21
C THR A 105 -7.00 -0.43 -0.26
N GLY A 106 -8.17 -0.74 -0.81
CA GLY A 106 -9.28 -1.36 -0.09
C GLY A 106 -9.45 -2.82 -0.49
N PHE A 107 -9.76 -3.69 0.48
CA PHE A 107 -10.05 -5.10 0.27
C PHE A 107 -11.32 -5.46 1.04
N ALA A 108 -12.22 -6.21 0.41
CA ALA A 108 -13.53 -6.60 0.95
C ALA A 108 -13.70 -8.12 0.87
#